data_AF-A0A1G6QXH8-F1
#
_entry.id   AF-A0A1G6QXH8-F1
#
_cell.length_a   1.000
_cell.length_b   1.000
_cell.length_c   1.000
_cell.angle_alpha   90.00
_cell.angle_beta   90.00
_cell.angle_gamma   90.00
#
_symmetry.space_group_name_H-M   'P 1'
#
loop_
_entity.id
_entity.type
_entity.pdbx_description
1 polymer ?
#
loop_
_entity_poly.entity_id
_entity_poly.type
_entity_poly.pdbx_seq_one_letter_code
_entity_poly.pdbx_strand_id
1 'polypeptide(L)'
;MKTVLTIFAIAILATCNEPSYSQVAIPAPALLPTKTFTGELGDGKMTYHYYEDSNTGNRIRHGAFKYSEYTAVDGAVYSVLFTGNYNHGFKDGSWKYLITRKDVLVDDGVYQTGSINLLLSYKSGMPNGVWSYSENNKLRKHKYTQGGWIWGAFEIVPSQSVIVNFKNGVVAGPFKMKTDYFDVSGQFDVKGLMTGKWSIIDVGISQIELDALNGVVSKFVKRNVSNGKVLFRSDYDAELLLIQTKISKLSRDGIDSLCQSNKLKIDTLPSSNMFDYKEFFDKRIFMHSETEGDKTIVVEDRGTFDRRNYGFYILVERIKQ
;
A
#
# COMPACT_ATOMS: atom_id res chain seq x y z
N MET A 1 17.20 -63.62 -35.89
CA MET A 1 18.63 -63.92 -36.05
C MET A 1 19.38 -62.62 -35.86
N LYS A 2 20.36 -62.59 -34.94
CA LYS A 2 21.19 -61.43 -34.60
C LYS A 2 21.86 -60.84 -35.86
N THR A 3 21.99 -59.52 -35.94
CA THR A 3 23.30 -58.87 -36.17
C THR A 3 23.21 -57.42 -35.66
N VAL A 4 24.14 -57.11 -34.77
CA VAL A 4 24.43 -55.80 -34.18
C VAL A 4 25.14 -54.95 -35.23
N LEU A 5 24.80 -53.66 -35.36
CA LEU A 5 25.73 -52.70 -35.93
C LEU A 5 25.82 -51.45 -35.05
N THR A 6 26.99 -51.35 -34.43
CA THR A 6 27.49 -50.26 -33.60
C THR A 6 27.63 -48.98 -34.45
N ILE A 7 26.98 -47.89 -34.03
CA ILE A 7 27.18 -46.56 -34.63
C ILE A 7 28.25 -45.84 -33.80
N PHE A 8 29.42 -45.63 -34.41
CA PHE A 8 30.42 -44.69 -33.93
C PHE A 8 29.98 -43.26 -34.30
N ALA A 9 29.72 -42.44 -33.28
CA ALA A 9 29.56 -41.00 -33.45
C ALA A 9 30.96 -40.36 -33.55
N ILE A 10 31.33 -39.91 -34.76
CA ILE A 10 32.47 -39.02 -34.97
C ILE A 10 31.92 -37.60 -34.90
N ALA A 11 32.21 -36.91 -33.80
CA ALA A 11 31.95 -35.48 -33.64
C ALA A 11 32.97 -34.70 -34.47
N ILE A 12 32.51 -34.04 -35.54
CA ILE A 12 33.29 -33.01 -36.24
C ILE A 12 33.06 -31.70 -35.48
N LEU A 13 34.06 -31.31 -34.69
CA LEU A 13 34.17 -30.00 -34.09
C LEU A 13 34.45 -28.97 -35.20
N ALA A 14 33.40 -28.30 -35.67
CA ALA A 14 33.54 -27.04 -36.39
C ALA A 14 33.80 -25.93 -35.36
N THR A 15 35.05 -25.50 -35.23
CA THR A 15 35.42 -24.32 -34.45
C THR A 15 35.00 -23.07 -35.22
N CYS A 16 33.81 -22.55 -34.91
CA CYS A 16 33.48 -21.15 -35.21
C CYS A 16 34.26 -20.28 -34.23
N ASN A 17 35.35 -19.67 -34.71
CA ASN A 17 35.98 -18.55 -34.02
C ASN A 17 35.02 -17.36 -34.08
N GLU A 18 34.27 -17.12 -33.01
CA GLU A 18 33.60 -15.84 -32.80
C GLU A 18 34.66 -14.76 -32.57
N PRO A 19 34.59 -13.60 -33.25
CA PRO A 19 35.45 -12.48 -32.92
C PRO A 19 35.12 -12.02 -31.50
N SER A 20 36.14 -11.99 -30.64
CA SER A 20 36.04 -11.45 -29.29
C SER A 20 35.71 -9.95 -29.38
N TYR A 21 34.44 -9.61 -29.25
CA TYR A 21 34.03 -8.25 -28.94
C TYR A 21 34.55 -7.94 -27.54
N SER A 22 35.63 -7.15 -27.47
CA SER A 22 36.01 -6.46 -26.25
C SER A 22 34.78 -5.70 -25.76
N GLN A 23 34.22 -6.11 -24.62
CA GLN A 23 33.19 -5.33 -23.95
C GLN A 23 33.82 -3.97 -23.62
N VAL A 24 33.42 -2.94 -24.36
CA VAL A 24 33.69 -1.56 -23.97
C VAL A 24 32.97 -1.38 -22.65
N ALA A 25 33.74 -1.33 -21.56
CA ALA A 25 33.22 -0.96 -20.27
C ALA A 25 32.57 0.41 -20.43
N ILE A 26 31.23 0.46 -20.38
CA ILE A 26 30.51 1.73 -20.28
C ILE A 26 31.01 2.34 -18.97
N PRO A 27 31.67 3.51 -19.00
CA PRO A 27 32.12 4.14 -17.77
C PRO A 27 30.91 4.32 -16.86
N ALA A 28 31.04 3.89 -15.61
CA ALA A 28 30.04 4.15 -14.59
C ALA A 28 29.72 5.66 -14.64
N PRO A 29 28.43 6.06 -14.63
CA PRO A 29 28.07 7.47 -14.68
C PRO A 29 28.83 8.19 -13.56
N ALA A 30 29.61 9.21 -13.95
CA ALA A 30 30.38 10.00 -13.00
C ALA A 30 29.42 10.48 -11.90
N LEU A 31 29.74 10.17 -10.64
CA LEU A 31 28.98 10.64 -9.49
C LEU A 31 28.98 12.17 -9.52
N LEU A 32 27.85 12.77 -9.88
CA LEU A 32 27.71 14.22 -9.85
C LEU A 32 27.88 14.69 -8.40
N PRO A 33 28.67 15.76 -8.16
CA PRO A 33 28.86 16.27 -6.81
C PRO A 33 27.52 16.68 -6.22
N THR A 34 27.15 16.06 -5.10
CA THR A 34 25.90 16.35 -4.42
C THR A 34 26.03 17.60 -3.56
N LYS A 35 25.03 18.48 -3.64
CA LYS A 35 24.84 19.66 -2.81
C LYS A 35 23.74 19.39 -1.79
N THR A 36 23.67 20.21 -0.75
CA THR A 36 22.62 20.14 0.29
C THR A 36 21.78 21.40 0.24
N PHE A 37 20.47 21.24 0.27
CA PHE A 37 19.52 22.32 0.51
C PHE A 37 18.95 22.17 1.92
N THR A 38 18.80 23.29 2.61
CA THR A 38 18.11 23.39 3.90
C THR A 38 17.24 24.63 3.87
N GLY A 39 15.95 24.49 4.18
CA GLY A 39 15.00 25.59 4.19
C GLY A 39 13.74 25.25 4.97
N GLU A 40 12.92 26.27 5.18
CA GLU A 40 11.62 26.13 5.85
C GLU A 40 10.56 25.60 4.87
N LEU A 41 9.65 24.79 5.39
CA LEU A 41 8.49 24.23 4.68
C LEU A 41 7.33 24.15 5.66
N GLY A 42 6.35 25.05 5.54
CA GLY A 42 5.32 25.20 6.56
C GLY A 42 5.95 25.62 7.90
N ASP A 43 5.55 24.94 8.99
CA ASP A 43 6.07 25.18 10.34
C ASP A 43 7.34 24.38 10.67
N GLY A 44 7.85 23.60 9.70
CA GLY A 44 9.01 22.74 9.87
C GLY A 44 10.17 23.07 8.95
N LYS A 45 11.26 22.34 9.16
CA LYS A 45 12.51 22.48 8.42
C LYS A 45 12.77 21.25 7.55
N MET A 46 13.00 21.48 6.27
CA MET A 46 13.32 20.47 5.27
C MET A 46 14.81 20.52 4.90
N THR A 47 15.44 19.37 4.77
CA THR A 47 16.81 19.19 4.30
C THR A 47 16.88 18.06 3.28
N TYR A 48 17.50 18.30 2.13
CA TYR A 48 17.69 17.27 1.11
C TYR A 48 18.98 17.46 0.33
N HIS A 49 19.51 16.34 -0.17
CA HIS A 49 20.63 16.34 -1.11
C HIS A 49 20.13 16.38 -2.56
N TYR A 50 20.88 17.04 -3.43
CA TYR A 50 20.57 17.16 -4.85
C TYR A 50 21.83 17.32 -5.71
N TYR A 51 21.72 17.07 -7.01
CA TYR A 51 22.67 17.57 -8.01
C TYR A 51 21.95 18.49 -9.00
N GLU A 52 22.69 19.30 -9.73
CA GLU A 52 22.14 20.12 -10.81
C GLU A 52 22.22 19.34 -12.13
N ASP A 53 21.09 19.22 -12.83
CA ASP A 53 21.05 18.64 -14.16
C ASP A 53 21.72 19.60 -15.14
N SER A 54 22.77 19.15 -15.84
CA SER A 54 23.58 20.01 -16.70
C SER A 54 22.85 20.51 -17.95
N ASN A 55 21.77 19.83 -18.36
CA ASN A 55 21.03 20.18 -19.57
C ASN A 55 19.93 21.20 -19.28
N THR A 56 19.31 21.11 -18.11
CA THR A 56 18.13 21.91 -17.74
C THR A 56 18.43 22.94 -16.64
N GLY A 57 19.53 22.79 -15.91
CA GLY A 57 19.83 23.59 -14.71
C GLY A 57 18.96 23.23 -13.50
N ASN A 58 18.05 22.25 -13.62
CA ASN A 58 17.12 21.89 -12.56
C ASN A 58 17.85 21.13 -11.43
N ARG A 59 17.37 21.33 -10.20
CA ARG A 59 17.82 20.54 -9.05
C ARG A 59 17.15 19.18 -9.07
N ILE A 60 17.93 18.12 -9.11
CA ILE A 60 17.46 16.74 -9.03
C ILE A 60 17.79 16.17 -7.66
N ARG A 61 16.76 15.92 -6.85
CA ARG A 61 16.92 15.35 -5.49
C ARG A 61 17.63 13.99 -5.57
N HIS A 62 18.71 13.81 -4.82
CA HIS A 62 19.51 12.58 -4.82
C HIS A 62 20.23 12.43 -3.49
N GLY A 63 19.99 11.33 -2.77
CA GLY A 63 20.51 11.07 -1.44
C GLY A 63 19.47 11.32 -0.33
N ALA A 64 19.95 11.53 0.89
CA ALA A 64 19.11 11.61 2.07
C ALA A 64 18.14 12.81 2.07
N PHE A 65 16.97 12.58 2.65
CA PHE A 65 15.93 13.56 2.91
C PHE A 65 15.57 13.55 4.39
N LYS A 66 15.30 14.73 4.94
CA LYS A 66 14.75 14.91 6.27
C LYS A 66 13.79 16.10 6.30
N TYR A 67 12.64 15.91 6.92
CA TYR A 67 11.77 16.99 7.39
C TYR A 67 11.58 16.84 8.89
N SER A 68 11.62 17.96 9.62
CA SER A 68 11.33 17.95 11.05
C SER A 68 10.59 19.21 11.49
N GLU A 69 9.56 19.03 12.29
CA GLU A 69 8.74 20.08 12.89
C GLU A 69 8.62 19.81 14.39
N TYR A 70 8.65 20.87 15.19
CA TYR A 70 8.49 20.76 16.63
C TYR A 70 7.80 22.01 17.18
N THR A 71 6.70 21.82 17.88
CA THR A 71 5.92 22.87 18.51
C THR A 71 5.62 22.49 19.94
N ALA A 72 5.83 23.42 20.88
CA ALA A 72 5.48 23.25 22.27
C ALA A 72 4.81 24.52 22.81
N VAL A 73 3.56 24.40 23.26
CA VAL A 73 2.75 25.53 23.78
C VAL A 73 1.98 25.01 24.99
N ASP A 74 2.07 25.71 26.13
CA ASP A 74 1.33 25.41 27.37
C ASP A 74 1.40 23.93 27.82
N GLY A 75 2.57 23.30 27.61
CA GLY A 75 2.82 21.89 27.96
C GLY A 75 2.35 20.87 26.93
N ALA A 76 1.56 21.28 25.93
CA ALA A 76 1.26 20.49 24.74
C ALA A 76 2.49 20.41 23.82
N VAL A 77 2.74 19.25 23.22
CA VAL A 77 3.85 19.03 22.29
C VAL A 77 3.34 18.34 21.03
N TYR A 78 3.73 18.89 19.88
CA TYR A 78 3.56 18.28 18.57
C TYR A 78 4.93 18.15 17.91
N SER A 79 5.26 16.97 17.39
CA SER A 79 6.48 16.78 16.61
C SER A 79 6.26 15.89 15.41
N VAL A 80 6.95 16.21 14.32
CA VAL A 80 6.92 15.50 13.05
C VAL A 80 8.35 15.22 12.62
N LEU A 81 8.63 14.00 12.17
CA LEU A 81 9.91 13.62 11.61
C LEU A 81 9.70 12.71 10.40
N PHE A 82 10.08 13.19 9.23
CA PHE A 82 10.08 12.40 8.00
C PHE A 82 11.51 12.18 7.53
N THR A 83 11.83 10.96 7.12
CA THR A 83 13.16 10.60 6.61
C THR A 83 13.03 9.62 5.46
N GLY A 84 13.97 9.70 4.52
CA GLY A 84 14.01 8.82 3.37
C GLY A 84 15.21 9.10 2.48
N ASN A 85 15.24 8.47 1.32
CA ASN A 85 16.25 8.73 0.31
C ASN A 85 15.59 8.95 -1.06
N TYR A 86 16.20 9.84 -1.84
CA TYR A 86 15.93 9.96 -3.26
C TYR A 86 17.03 9.28 -4.07
N ASN A 87 16.63 8.74 -5.21
CA ASN A 87 17.51 8.29 -6.26
C ASN A 87 17.04 8.92 -7.57
N HIS A 88 17.85 9.85 -8.10
CA HIS A 88 17.59 10.57 -9.37
C HIS A 88 16.19 11.20 -9.44
N GLY A 89 15.83 11.98 -8.42
CA GLY A 89 14.56 12.70 -8.34
C GLY A 89 13.39 11.87 -7.80
N PHE A 90 13.57 10.57 -7.57
CA PHE A 90 12.50 9.67 -7.16
C PHE A 90 12.71 9.10 -5.76
N LYS A 91 11.63 8.89 -5.01
CA LYS A 91 11.69 8.19 -3.72
C LYS A 91 12.26 6.79 -3.92
N ASP A 92 13.21 6.41 -3.07
CA ASP A 92 13.87 5.12 -3.16
C ASP A 92 14.16 4.55 -1.76
N GLY A 93 14.05 3.23 -1.63
CA GLY A 93 14.21 2.54 -0.37
C GLY A 93 13.10 2.84 0.64
N SER A 94 13.46 2.87 1.92
CA SER A 94 12.53 3.04 3.03
C SER A 94 12.33 4.52 3.37
N TRP A 95 11.07 4.94 3.40
CA TRP A 95 10.60 6.23 3.84
C TRP A 95 9.84 6.08 5.15
N LYS A 96 10.21 6.85 6.16
CA LYS A 96 9.66 6.76 7.52
C LYS A 96 9.05 8.09 7.91
N TYR A 97 7.84 8.04 8.45
CA TYR A 97 7.13 9.18 8.98
C TYR A 97 6.74 8.89 10.41
N LEU A 98 7.12 9.80 11.32
CA LEU A 98 6.78 9.74 12.73
C LEU A 98 6.09 11.03 13.11
N ILE A 99 4.92 10.91 13.73
CA ILE A 99 4.22 12.03 14.38
C ILE A 99 4.03 11.67 15.83
N THR A 100 4.39 12.57 16.73
CA THR A 100 4.18 12.40 18.18
C THR A 100 3.37 13.55 18.73
N ARG A 101 2.43 13.25 19.61
CA ARG A 101 1.56 14.22 20.27
C ARG A 101 1.62 14.00 21.77
N LYS A 102 1.72 15.09 22.52
CA LYS A 102 1.49 15.10 23.97
C LYS A 102 0.50 16.19 24.26
N ASP A 103 -0.64 15.80 24.82
CA ASP A 103 -1.70 16.68 25.28
C ASP A 103 -2.06 17.76 24.26
N VAL A 104 -2.26 17.37 23.00
CA VAL A 104 -2.73 18.26 21.93
C VAL A 104 -4.26 18.30 22.00
N LEU A 105 -4.85 19.50 22.00
CA LEU A 105 -6.31 19.67 22.00
C LEU A 105 -6.90 19.12 20.70
N VAL A 106 -7.90 18.25 20.80
CA VAL A 106 -8.58 17.63 19.64
C VAL A 106 -10.08 17.88 19.59
N ASP A 107 -10.66 18.21 20.74
CA ASP A 107 -12.06 18.62 20.90
C ASP A 107 -12.16 19.47 22.17
N ASP A 108 -13.30 20.13 22.41
CA ASP A 108 -13.48 21.04 23.54
C ASP A 108 -13.17 20.35 24.88
N GLY A 109 -12.07 20.77 25.52
CA GLY A 109 -11.57 20.18 26.75
C GLY A 109 -11.04 18.74 26.62
N VAL A 110 -10.86 18.18 25.42
CA VAL A 110 -10.33 16.83 25.18
C VAL A 110 -8.96 16.89 24.53
N TYR A 111 -8.00 16.20 25.14
CA TYR A 111 -6.60 16.24 24.74
C TYR A 111 -6.08 14.85 24.39
N GLN A 112 -5.31 14.77 23.31
CA GLN A 112 -4.73 13.55 22.78
C GLN A 112 -3.23 13.47 23.06
N THR A 113 -2.79 12.30 23.51
CA THR A 113 -1.37 11.92 23.57
C THR A 113 -1.18 10.62 22.80
N GLY A 114 -0.16 10.52 21.96
CA GLY A 114 0.05 9.34 21.15
C GLY A 114 1.09 9.50 20.05
N SER A 115 1.13 8.52 19.15
CA SER A 115 2.01 8.56 17.99
C SER A 115 1.42 7.86 16.79
N ILE A 116 1.78 8.34 15.60
CA ILE A 116 1.55 7.71 14.31
C ILE A 116 2.91 7.36 13.71
N ASN A 117 3.06 6.12 13.26
CA ASN A 117 4.23 5.66 12.52
C ASN A 117 3.79 5.16 11.15
N LEU A 118 4.45 5.66 10.10
CA LEU A 118 4.28 5.20 8.73
C LEU A 118 5.62 4.77 8.16
N LEU A 119 5.63 3.61 7.51
CA LEU A 119 6.76 3.10 6.74
C LEU A 119 6.28 2.86 5.32
N LEU A 120 6.92 3.50 4.35
CA LEU A 120 6.64 3.34 2.93
C LEU A 120 7.90 2.88 2.22
N SER A 121 7.83 1.78 1.48
CA SER A 121 8.95 1.27 0.69
C SER A 121 8.77 1.62 -0.78
N TYR A 122 9.83 2.14 -1.40
CA TYR A 122 9.86 2.57 -2.79
C TYR A 122 11.02 1.97 -3.55
N LYS A 123 10.84 1.82 -4.86
CA LYS A 123 11.91 1.56 -5.82
C LYS A 123 11.74 2.48 -7.01
N SER A 124 12.68 3.41 -7.19
CA SER A 124 12.69 4.37 -8.31
C SER A 124 11.35 5.11 -8.48
N GLY A 125 10.77 5.54 -7.36
CA GLY A 125 9.52 6.30 -7.27
C GLY A 125 8.25 5.48 -7.31
N MET A 126 8.33 4.15 -7.49
CA MET A 126 7.17 3.27 -7.44
C MET A 126 7.05 2.64 -6.05
N PRO A 127 5.85 2.55 -5.45
CA PRO A 127 5.61 1.74 -4.26
C PRO A 127 6.10 0.31 -4.48
N ASN A 128 7.04 -0.15 -3.65
CA ASN A 128 7.65 -1.46 -3.82
C ASN A 128 8.21 -1.97 -2.48
N GLY A 129 7.62 -3.04 -1.97
CA GLY A 129 7.86 -3.57 -0.63
C GLY A 129 6.75 -3.22 0.35
N VAL A 130 7.04 -3.39 1.64
CA VAL A 130 6.05 -3.25 2.71
C VAL A 130 5.73 -1.79 2.95
N TRP A 131 4.43 -1.50 3.04
CA TRP A 131 3.86 -0.27 3.55
C TRP A 131 3.11 -0.59 4.85
N SER A 132 3.41 0.14 5.91
CA SER A 132 2.77 -0.07 7.20
C SER A 132 2.41 1.23 7.88
N TYR A 133 1.20 1.27 8.42
CA TYR A 133 0.67 2.30 9.31
C TYR A 133 0.48 1.70 10.71
N SER A 134 0.80 2.47 11.75
CA SER A 134 0.38 2.17 13.11
C SER A 134 0.12 3.44 13.90
N GLU A 135 -0.93 3.43 14.69
CA GLU A 135 -1.32 4.54 15.54
C GLU A 135 -1.70 4.03 16.94
N ASN A 136 -1.17 4.71 17.95
CA ASN A 136 -1.45 4.43 19.36
C ASN A 136 -1.77 5.74 20.06
N ASN A 137 -2.97 5.85 20.61
CA ASN A 137 -3.48 7.06 21.21
C ASN A 137 -4.12 6.80 22.56
N LYS A 138 -4.15 7.86 23.37
CA LYS A 138 -4.95 7.96 24.59
C LYS A 138 -5.50 9.37 24.68
N LEU A 139 -6.71 9.48 25.22
CA LEU A 139 -7.41 10.75 25.40
C LEU A 139 -7.54 11.06 26.88
N ARG A 140 -7.55 12.33 27.26
CA ARG A 140 -7.96 12.75 28.60
C ARG A 140 -8.68 14.08 28.54
N LYS A 141 -9.54 14.34 29.51
CA LYS A 141 -10.29 15.60 29.61
C LYS A 141 -9.56 16.59 30.51
N HIS A 142 -9.56 17.87 30.15
CA HIS A 142 -9.16 18.98 31.01
C HIS A 142 -10.42 19.78 31.31
N LYS A 143 -10.85 19.77 32.57
CA LYS A 143 -12.16 20.32 32.96
C LYS A 143 -11.98 21.39 34.02
N TYR A 144 -12.76 22.45 33.92
CA TYR A 144 -12.85 23.44 34.98
C TYR A 144 -13.78 22.95 36.10
N THR A 145 -13.31 23.06 37.34
CA THR A 145 -14.06 22.75 38.56
C THR A 145 -14.02 23.96 39.49
N GLN A 146 -14.75 23.90 40.63
CA GLN A 146 -14.69 24.95 41.65
C GLN A 146 -13.26 25.17 42.19
N GLY A 147 -12.37 24.17 42.11
CA GLY A 147 -10.96 24.26 42.50
C GLY A 147 -10.00 24.65 41.37
N GLY A 148 -10.52 25.03 40.19
CA GLY A 148 -9.74 25.33 39.00
C GLY A 148 -9.70 24.19 37.99
N TRP A 149 -8.76 24.28 37.06
CA TRP A 149 -8.58 23.31 35.99
C TRP A 149 -7.95 22.01 36.52
N ILE A 150 -8.57 20.88 36.18
CA ILE A 150 -8.06 19.55 36.54
C ILE A 150 -7.96 18.65 35.32
N TRP A 151 -6.91 17.82 35.31
CA TRP A 151 -6.74 16.76 34.32
C TRP A 151 -7.47 15.49 34.79
N GLY A 152 -8.30 14.93 33.91
CA GLY A 152 -8.85 13.59 34.06
C GLY A 152 -7.81 12.51 33.77
N ALA A 153 -8.17 11.27 34.13
CA ALA A 153 -7.39 10.09 33.76
C ALA A 153 -7.37 9.90 32.23
N PHE A 154 -6.35 9.17 31.75
CA PHE A 154 -6.31 8.76 30.36
C PHE A 154 -7.31 7.63 30.09
N GLU A 155 -8.08 7.80 29.02
CA GLU A 155 -8.91 6.78 28.39
C GLU A 155 -8.12 6.14 27.25
N ILE A 156 -8.22 4.81 27.14
CA ILE A 156 -7.53 4.04 26.10
C ILE A 156 -8.32 4.18 24.79
N VAL A 157 -7.63 4.56 23.72
CA VAL A 157 -8.15 4.47 22.36
C VAL A 157 -7.60 3.19 21.74
N PRO A 158 -8.44 2.33 21.11
CA PRO A 158 -7.94 1.16 20.41
C PRO A 158 -6.88 1.54 19.37
N SER A 159 -5.76 0.83 19.40
CA SER A 159 -4.70 1.03 18.41
C SER A 159 -5.16 0.62 17.02
N GLN A 160 -4.71 1.37 16.02
CA GLN A 160 -4.99 1.08 14.61
C GLN A 160 -3.70 0.69 13.90
N SER A 161 -3.80 -0.24 12.94
CA SER A 161 -2.67 -0.67 12.13
C SER A 161 -3.10 -1.18 10.76
N VAL A 162 -2.28 -0.91 9.76
CA VAL A 162 -2.43 -1.46 8.40
C VAL A 162 -1.07 -1.94 7.94
N ILE A 163 -0.99 -3.13 7.36
CA ILE A 163 0.19 -3.67 6.70
C ILE A 163 -0.23 -4.18 5.34
N VAL A 164 0.41 -3.64 4.31
CA VAL A 164 0.19 -4.00 2.92
C VAL A 164 1.54 -4.09 2.22
N ASN A 165 1.62 -4.89 1.17
CA ASN A 165 2.86 -5.02 0.40
C ASN A 165 2.60 -4.63 -1.05
N PHE A 166 3.56 -3.95 -1.66
CA PHE A 166 3.49 -3.49 -3.04
C PHE A 166 4.57 -4.14 -3.90
N LYS A 167 4.26 -4.31 -5.18
CA LYS A 167 5.21 -4.67 -6.22
C LYS A 167 4.98 -3.72 -7.40
N ASN A 168 5.91 -2.80 -7.63
CA ASN A 168 5.85 -1.81 -8.71
C ASN A 168 4.50 -1.04 -8.78
N GLY A 169 4.02 -0.52 -7.66
CA GLY A 169 2.78 0.27 -7.58
C GLY A 169 1.49 -0.55 -7.51
N VAL A 170 1.59 -1.89 -7.51
CA VAL A 170 0.45 -2.81 -7.40
C VAL A 170 0.51 -3.51 -6.05
N VAL A 171 -0.60 -3.52 -5.30
CA VAL A 171 -0.69 -4.30 -4.07
C VAL A 171 -0.47 -5.79 -4.38
N ALA A 172 0.39 -6.47 -3.62
CA ALA A 172 0.73 -7.86 -3.85
C ALA A 172 1.26 -8.52 -2.57
N GLY A 173 0.74 -9.69 -2.23
CA GLY A 173 1.13 -10.45 -1.05
C GLY A 173 0.20 -10.24 0.15
N PRO A 174 0.66 -10.55 1.36
CA PRO A 174 -0.16 -10.50 2.57
C PRO A 174 -0.71 -9.10 2.86
N PHE A 175 -1.96 -9.07 3.33
CA PHE A 175 -2.64 -7.87 3.79
C PHE A 175 -3.15 -8.10 5.21
N LYS A 176 -2.97 -7.10 6.08
CA LYS A 176 -3.54 -7.06 7.42
C LYS A 176 -4.01 -5.65 7.75
N MET A 177 -5.16 -5.55 8.38
CA MET A 177 -5.65 -4.30 8.93
C MET A 177 -6.33 -4.59 10.27
N LYS A 178 -6.10 -3.72 11.24
CA LYS A 178 -6.80 -3.73 12.52
C LYS A 178 -7.16 -2.31 12.90
N THR A 179 -8.44 -2.04 13.08
CA THR A 179 -9.00 -0.79 13.59
C THR A 179 -9.96 -1.09 14.73
N ASP A 180 -10.59 -0.06 15.27
CA ASP A 180 -11.72 -0.15 16.18
C ASP A 180 -12.98 -0.75 15.53
N TYR A 181 -13.09 -0.67 14.20
CA TYR A 181 -14.23 -1.18 13.44
C TYR A 181 -13.96 -2.53 12.78
N PHE A 182 -12.73 -2.78 12.34
CA PHE A 182 -12.41 -3.91 11.47
C PHE A 182 -11.12 -4.63 11.86
N ASP A 183 -11.14 -5.97 11.84
CA ASP A 183 -9.94 -6.82 11.81
C ASP A 183 -9.96 -7.64 10.52
N VAL A 184 -9.04 -7.36 9.61
CA VAL A 184 -9.00 -7.92 8.26
C VAL A 184 -7.67 -8.58 8.00
N SER A 185 -7.71 -9.78 7.44
CA SER A 185 -6.53 -10.49 6.97
C SER A 185 -6.80 -11.22 5.66
N GLY A 186 -5.80 -11.26 4.79
CA GLY A 186 -5.88 -11.92 3.50
C GLY A 186 -4.62 -11.71 2.69
N GLN A 187 -4.73 -11.85 1.38
CA GLN A 187 -3.61 -11.67 0.45
C GLN A 187 -4.07 -11.30 -0.95
N PHE A 188 -3.23 -10.53 -1.63
CA PHE A 188 -3.37 -10.18 -3.04
C PHE A 188 -2.34 -10.95 -3.87
N ASP A 189 -2.69 -11.26 -5.12
CA ASP A 189 -1.73 -11.76 -6.09
C ASP A 189 -0.87 -10.64 -6.68
N VAL A 190 0.03 -10.97 -7.61
CA VAL A 190 0.95 -10.01 -8.24
C VAL A 190 0.26 -8.97 -9.15
N LYS A 191 -1.04 -9.14 -9.44
CA LYS A 191 -1.85 -8.23 -10.25
C LYS A 191 -2.75 -7.33 -9.40
N GLY A 192 -2.70 -7.46 -8.07
CA GLY A 192 -3.59 -6.74 -7.16
C GLY A 192 -4.96 -7.42 -7.00
N LEU A 193 -5.09 -8.69 -7.38
CA LEU A 193 -6.35 -9.41 -7.24
C LEU A 193 -6.41 -10.14 -5.90
N MET A 194 -7.53 -10.04 -5.18
CA MET A 194 -7.74 -10.83 -3.96
C MET A 194 -7.58 -12.33 -4.24
N THR A 195 -6.81 -13.04 -3.43
CA THR A 195 -6.57 -14.48 -3.59
C THR A 195 -6.47 -15.19 -2.25
N GLY A 196 -6.69 -16.50 -2.23
CA GLY A 196 -6.75 -17.32 -1.03
C GLY A 196 -7.89 -16.96 -0.08
N LYS A 197 -7.67 -17.27 1.21
CA LYS A 197 -8.66 -17.07 2.26
C LYS A 197 -8.57 -15.66 2.84
N TRP A 198 -9.73 -15.05 3.04
CA TRP A 198 -9.87 -13.76 3.71
C TRP A 198 -10.75 -13.90 4.94
N SER A 199 -10.34 -13.22 6.01
CA SER A 199 -11.13 -13.06 7.22
C SER A 199 -11.35 -11.57 7.45
N ILE A 200 -12.60 -11.17 7.59
CA ILE A 200 -13.02 -9.79 7.85
C ILE A 200 -13.93 -9.85 9.07
N ILE A 201 -13.52 -9.21 10.15
CA ILE A 201 -14.28 -9.11 11.38
C ILE A 201 -14.73 -7.66 11.49
N ASP A 202 -16.03 -7.43 11.34
CA ASP A 202 -16.71 -6.20 11.73
C ASP A 202 -16.96 -6.28 13.25
N VAL A 203 -16.18 -5.52 14.00
CA VAL A 203 -15.98 -5.69 15.45
C VAL A 203 -17.33 -5.56 16.18
N GLY A 204 -17.71 -6.64 16.88
CA GLY A 204 -18.97 -6.71 17.61
C GLY A 204 -20.21 -6.99 16.75
N ILE A 205 -20.09 -7.03 15.42
CA ILE A 205 -21.22 -7.18 14.50
C ILE A 205 -21.18 -8.53 13.80
N SER A 206 -20.17 -8.76 12.95
CA SER A 206 -20.14 -9.94 12.08
C SER A 206 -18.75 -10.36 11.66
N GLN A 207 -18.63 -11.64 11.34
CA GLN A 207 -17.42 -12.23 10.79
C GLN A 207 -17.75 -12.71 9.38
N ILE A 208 -16.92 -12.32 8.42
CA ILE A 208 -16.99 -12.74 7.03
C ILE A 208 -15.76 -13.59 6.72
N GLU A 209 -16.00 -14.76 6.16
CA GLU A 209 -14.98 -15.63 5.58
C GLU A 209 -15.19 -15.66 4.06
N LEU A 210 -14.13 -15.35 3.31
CA LEU A 210 -14.12 -15.42 1.86
C LEU A 210 -13.02 -16.36 1.39
N ASP A 211 -13.29 -17.09 0.32
CA ASP A 211 -12.24 -17.68 -0.51
C ASP A 211 -12.26 -16.95 -1.85
N ALA A 212 -11.10 -16.53 -2.34
CA ALA A 212 -10.95 -15.89 -3.64
C ALA A 212 -9.81 -16.52 -4.44
N LEU A 213 -9.93 -16.52 -5.75
CA LEU A 213 -8.85 -16.90 -6.66
C LEU A 213 -8.86 -15.96 -7.87
N ASN A 214 -7.72 -15.31 -8.10
CA ASN A 214 -7.55 -14.30 -9.15
C ASN A 214 -8.64 -13.21 -9.09
N GLY A 215 -8.97 -12.75 -7.88
CA GLY A 215 -9.91 -11.68 -7.62
C GLY A 215 -11.36 -12.15 -7.59
N VAL A 216 -11.69 -13.33 -8.09
CA VAL A 216 -13.06 -13.84 -8.09
C VAL A 216 -13.33 -14.53 -6.75
N VAL A 217 -14.39 -14.13 -6.05
CA VAL A 217 -14.84 -14.75 -4.81
C VAL A 217 -15.54 -16.08 -5.14
N SER A 218 -15.11 -17.17 -4.51
CA SER A 218 -15.63 -18.54 -4.67
C SER A 218 -16.32 -19.07 -3.43
N LYS A 219 -16.24 -18.36 -2.30
CA LYS A 219 -16.98 -18.65 -1.08
C LYS A 219 -17.25 -17.36 -0.35
N PHE A 220 -18.46 -17.19 0.15
CA PHE A 220 -18.81 -16.08 1.02
C PHE A 220 -19.65 -16.60 2.17
N VAL A 221 -19.17 -16.46 3.41
CA VAL A 221 -19.93 -16.82 4.62
C VAL A 221 -19.88 -15.66 5.58
N LYS A 222 -21.05 -15.12 5.94
CA LYS A 222 -21.21 -14.09 6.99
C LYS A 222 -21.90 -14.70 8.21
N ARG A 223 -21.29 -14.54 9.38
CA ARG A 223 -21.78 -15.01 10.67
C ARG A 223 -21.93 -13.86 11.65
N ASN A 224 -22.85 -13.99 12.58
CA ASN A 224 -22.89 -13.11 13.75
C ASN A 224 -21.73 -13.49 14.70
N VAL A 225 -20.95 -12.51 15.14
CA VAL A 225 -19.77 -12.73 16.00
C VAL A 225 -20.15 -13.29 17.38
N SER A 226 -21.28 -12.89 17.94
CA SER A 226 -21.68 -13.25 19.31
C SER A 226 -22.13 -14.70 19.47
N ASN A 227 -22.72 -15.31 18.44
CA ASN A 227 -23.33 -16.64 18.54
C ASN A 227 -22.99 -17.59 17.38
N GLY A 228 -22.18 -17.15 16.41
CA GLY A 228 -21.74 -17.97 15.28
C GLY A 228 -22.82 -18.31 14.24
N LYS A 229 -24.06 -17.82 14.42
CA LYS A 229 -25.18 -18.07 13.50
C LYS A 229 -24.83 -17.53 12.12
N VAL A 230 -25.01 -18.38 11.10
CA VAL A 230 -24.88 -17.97 9.69
C VAL A 230 -25.99 -16.96 9.38
N LEU A 231 -25.59 -15.75 9.01
CA LEU A 231 -26.48 -14.70 8.56
C LEU A 231 -26.69 -14.78 7.05
N PHE A 232 -25.63 -15.08 6.32
CA PHE A 232 -25.65 -15.21 4.87
C PHE A 232 -24.56 -16.18 4.42
N ARG A 233 -24.85 -16.95 3.38
CA ARG A 233 -23.90 -17.86 2.74
C ARG A 233 -24.18 -17.87 1.24
N SER A 234 -23.13 -17.68 0.45
CA SER A 234 -23.12 -17.96 -0.98
C SER A 234 -22.12 -19.07 -1.23
N ASP A 235 -22.65 -20.23 -1.63
CA ASP A 235 -21.85 -21.34 -2.13
C ASP A 235 -21.81 -21.21 -3.66
N TYR A 236 -20.62 -20.98 -4.20
CA TYR A 236 -20.43 -20.93 -5.64
C TYR A 236 -20.47 -22.35 -6.19
N ASP A 237 -21.41 -22.61 -7.09
CA ASP A 237 -21.52 -23.90 -7.77
C ASP A 237 -20.35 -24.15 -8.75
N ALA A 238 -20.23 -25.39 -9.23
CA ALA A 238 -19.16 -25.80 -10.14
C ALA A 238 -19.10 -24.98 -11.44
N GLU A 239 -20.23 -24.42 -11.88
CA GLU A 239 -20.32 -23.58 -13.08
C GLU A 239 -19.64 -22.23 -12.83
N LEU A 240 -19.87 -21.61 -11.68
CA LEU A 240 -19.21 -20.36 -11.29
C LEU A 240 -17.69 -20.52 -11.11
N LEU A 241 -17.23 -21.67 -10.62
CA LEU A 241 -15.80 -22.02 -10.56
C LEU A 241 -15.17 -22.17 -11.96
N LEU A 242 -15.91 -22.69 -12.94
CA LEU A 242 -15.48 -22.77 -14.34
C LEU A 242 -15.41 -21.38 -14.99
N ILE A 243 -16.40 -20.53 -14.72
CA ILE A 243 -16.44 -19.13 -15.15
C ILE A 243 -15.24 -18.34 -14.60
N GLN A 244 -14.86 -18.57 -13.34
CA GLN A 244 -13.68 -17.96 -12.71
C GLN A 244 -12.37 -18.28 -13.46
N THR A 245 -12.18 -19.52 -13.89
CA THR A 245 -11.00 -19.91 -14.69
C THR A 245 -10.99 -19.21 -16.05
N LYS A 246 -12.17 -18.98 -16.66
CA LYS A 246 -12.30 -18.25 -17.92
C LYS A 246 -12.05 -16.75 -17.75
N ILE A 247 -12.64 -16.11 -16.73
CA ILE A 247 -12.46 -14.66 -16.44
C ILE A 247 -10.98 -14.30 -16.31
N SER A 248 -10.19 -15.13 -15.63
CA SER A 248 -8.75 -14.87 -15.43
C SER A 248 -7.92 -14.81 -16.73
N LYS A 249 -8.50 -15.24 -17.86
CA LYS A 249 -7.86 -15.33 -19.19
C LYS A 249 -8.47 -14.36 -20.22
N LEU A 250 -9.54 -13.64 -19.88
CA LEU A 250 -10.28 -12.81 -20.82
C LEU A 250 -9.85 -11.34 -20.75
N SER A 251 -9.94 -10.64 -21.89
CA SER A 251 -9.95 -9.18 -21.92
C SER A 251 -11.26 -8.65 -21.32
N ARG A 252 -11.32 -7.34 -21.06
CA ARG A 252 -12.52 -6.69 -20.50
C ARG A 252 -13.78 -6.97 -21.32
N ASP A 253 -13.71 -6.82 -22.64
CA ASP A 253 -14.83 -7.09 -23.56
C ASP A 253 -15.24 -8.59 -23.57
N GLY A 254 -14.28 -9.48 -23.31
CA GLY A 254 -14.52 -10.91 -23.16
C GLY A 254 -15.29 -11.24 -21.87
N ILE A 255 -15.09 -10.47 -20.80
CA ILE A 255 -15.83 -10.61 -19.54
C ILE A 255 -17.30 -10.25 -19.75
N ASP A 256 -17.61 -9.14 -20.43
CA ASP A 256 -18.99 -8.68 -20.66
C ASP A 256 -19.81 -9.69 -21.49
N SER A 257 -19.19 -10.27 -22.53
CA SER A 257 -19.80 -11.32 -23.35
C SER A 257 -20.09 -12.60 -22.56
N LEU A 258 -19.21 -12.95 -21.62
CA LEU A 258 -19.39 -14.09 -20.70
C LEU A 258 -20.54 -13.82 -19.71
N CYS A 259 -20.65 -12.60 -19.18
CA CYS A 259 -21.73 -12.23 -18.27
C CYS A 259 -23.12 -12.35 -18.92
N GLN A 260 -23.27 -11.79 -20.13
CA GLN A 260 -24.53 -11.80 -20.86
C GLN A 260 -24.99 -13.21 -21.21
N SER A 261 -24.08 -14.05 -21.70
CA SER A 261 -24.39 -15.44 -22.09
C SER A 261 -24.77 -16.34 -20.91
N ASN A 262 -24.29 -16.02 -19.69
CA ASN A 262 -24.50 -16.86 -18.50
C ASN A 262 -25.46 -16.24 -17.47
N LYS A 263 -26.14 -15.11 -17.80
CA LYS A 263 -27.04 -14.38 -16.89
C LYS A 263 -26.39 -14.05 -15.54
N LEU A 264 -25.12 -13.64 -15.59
CA LEU A 264 -24.35 -13.30 -14.42
C LEU A 264 -24.36 -11.78 -14.23
N LYS A 265 -24.41 -11.36 -12.97
CA LYS A 265 -23.99 -10.03 -12.57
C LYS A 265 -22.55 -10.12 -12.09
N ILE A 266 -21.69 -9.30 -12.68
CA ILE A 266 -20.32 -9.10 -12.17
C ILE A 266 -20.25 -7.72 -11.56
N ASP A 267 -20.00 -7.68 -10.25
CA ASP A 267 -19.62 -6.46 -9.56
C ASP A 267 -18.10 -6.48 -9.37
N THR A 268 -17.41 -5.58 -10.06
CA THR A 268 -15.99 -5.33 -9.81
C THR A 268 -15.88 -4.24 -8.76
N LEU A 269 -15.39 -4.58 -7.58
CA LEU A 269 -15.27 -3.66 -6.47
C LEU A 269 -13.79 -3.43 -6.15
N PRO A 270 -13.34 -2.16 -6.06
CA PRO A 270 -12.09 -1.84 -5.39
C PRO A 270 -12.13 -2.42 -3.97
N SER A 271 -11.05 -3.06 -3.52
CA SER A 271 -11.00 -3.52 -2.12
C SER A 271 -11.12 -2.38 -1.11
N SER A 272 -10.76 -1.15 -1.50
CA SER A 272 -11.00 0.05 -0.69
C SER A 272 -12.47 0.26 -0.35
N ASN A 273 -13.42 -0.14 -1.20
CA ASN A 273 -14.84 0.04 -0.91
C ASN A 273 -15.33 -0.86 0.23
N MET A 274 -14.58 -1.92 0.57
CA MET A 274 -14.95 -2.84 1.64
C MET A 274 -14.32 -2.49 2.99
N PHE A 275 -13.14 -1.87 3.01
CA PHE A 275 -12.40 -1.62 4.25
C PHE A 275 -11.49 -0.36 4.25
N ASP A 276 -11.76 0.60 3.35
CA ASP A 276 -11.13 1.92 3.12
C ASP A 276 -9.72 2.17 3.67
N TYR A 277 -8.81 1.23 3.40
CA TYR A 277 -7.47 1.30 3.99
C TYR A 277 -6.55 2.32 3.31
N LYS A 278 -6.94 2.86 2.14
CA LYS A 278 -6.13 3.85 1.41
C LYS A 278 -5.95 5.12 2.25
N GLU A 279 -6.94 5.50 3.05
CA GLU A 279 -6.91 6.72 3.86
C GLU A 279 -5.79 6.71 4.92
N PHE A 280 -5.28 5.53 5.29
CA PHE A 280 -4.12 5.41 6.18
C PHE A 280 -2.80 5.76 5.47
N PHE A 281 -2.78 5.65 4.14
CA PHE A 281 -1.64 5.94 3.25
C PHE A 281 -1.87 7.18 2.36
N ASP A 282 -3.03 7.82 2.52
CA ASP A 282 -3.47 8.97 1.74
C ASP A 282 -3.90 10.08 2.68
N LYS A 283 -2.96 10.95 3.07
CA LYS A 283 -3.26 12.22 3.75
C LYS A 283 -2.21 13.30 3.46
N ARG A 284 -2.71 14.54 3.45
CA ARG A 284 -1.99 15.81 3.67
C ARG A 284 -1.00 15.75 4.85
N ILE A 285 -1.30 14.92 5.84
CA ILE A 285 -0.49 14.71 7.05
C ILE A 285 0.93 14.21 6.73
N PHE A 286 1.11 13.44 5.64
CA PHE A 286 2.42 12.90 5.27
C PHE A 286 3.12 13.67 4.16
N MET A 287 2.59 14.85 3.80
CA MET A 287 3.21 15.80 2.88
C MET A 287 3.66 15.15 1.56
N HIS A 288 2.81 14.29 0.99
CA HIS A 288 3.14 13.57 -0.24
C HIS A 288 3.37 14.52 -1.43
N SER A 289 2.61 15.62 -1.50
CA SER A 289 2.74 16.66 -2.52
C SER A 289 4.07 17.42 -2.41
N GLU A 290 4.52 17.74 -1.20
CA GLU A 290 5.72 18.56 -0.96
C GLU A 290 7.01 17.72 -1.02
N THR A 291 6.89 16.44 -0.66
CA THR A 291 8.02 15.51 -0.74
C THR A 291 8.26 14.98 -2.15
N GLU A 292 7.30 15.02 -3.08
CA GLU A 292 7.50 14.65 -4.50
C GLU A 292 8.15 13.26 -4.70
N GLY A 293 8.52 12.91 -5.95
CA GLY A 293 9.30 11.71 -6.26
C GLY A 293 8.54 10.38 -6.15
N ASP A 294 7.26 10.39 -5.79
CA ASP A 294 6.33 9.27 -5.93
C ASP A 294 5.66 9.35 -7.31
N LYS A 295 5.93 8.37 -8.17
CA LYS A 295 5.40 8.31 -9.55
C LYS A 295 3.91 7.99 -9.61
N THR A 296 3.34 7.50 -8.52
CA THR A 296 1.92 7.16 -8.44
C THR A 296 1.05 8.32 -7.97
N ILE A 297 1.67 9.42 -7.56
CA ILE A 297 1.00 10.66 -7.16
C ILE A 297 1.27 11.70 -8.23
N VAL A 298 0.22 12.17 -8.90
CA VAL A 298 0.30 13.20 -9.93
C VAL A 298 -0.39 14.45 -9.40
N VAL A 299 0.34 15.55 -9.32
CA VAL A 299 -0.22 16.88 -9.01
C VAL A 299 -0.54 17.56 -10.34
N GLU A 300 -1.82 17.82 -10.58
CA GLU A 300 -2.33 18.54 -11.75
C GLU A 300 -3.01 19.85 -11.27
N ASP A 301 -3.28 20.80 -12.18
CA ASP A 301 -3.86 22.12 -11.84
C ASP A 301 -5.18 22.06 -11.06
N ARG A 302 -5.89 20.93 -11.13
CA ARG A 302 -7.19 20.69 -10.48
C ARG A 302 -7.13 19.80 -9.24
N GLY A 303 -5.94 19.34 -8.83
CA GLY A 303 -5.79 18.52 -7.63
C GLY A 303 -4.69 17.47 -7.71
N THR A 304 -4.62 16.65 -6.67
CA THR A 304 -3.68 15.52 -6.58
C THR A 304 -4.41 14.23 -6.90
N PHE A 305 -3.89 13.46 -7.86
CA PHE A 305 -4.44 12.19 -8.29
C PHE A 305 -3.54 11.04 -7.85
N ASP A 306 -4.16 10.07 -7.18
CA ASP A 306 -3.54 8.83 -6.80
C ASP A 306 -3.83 7.74 -7.85
N ARG A 307 -2.79 7.21 -8.47
CA ARG A 307 -2.85 6.15 -9.49
C ARG A 307 -2.40 4.78 -8.97
N ARG A 308 -2.25 4.61 -7.65
CA ARG A 308 -1.89 3.33 -7.02
C ARG A 308 -3.00 2.29 -7.27
N ASN A 309 -2.58 1.05 -7.53
CA ASN A 309 -3.50 -0.07 -7.56
C ASN A 309 -3.60 -0.67 -6.14
N TYR A 310 -4.67 -0.29 -5.42
CA TYR A 310 -5.03 -0.80 -4.09
C TYR A 310 -5.78 -2.13 -4.09
N GLY A 311 -5.79 -2.79 -5.24
CA GLY A 311 -6.39 -4.09 -5.43
C GLY A 311 -7.89 -4.06 -5.67
N PHE A 312 -8.36 -5.18 -6.16
CA PHE A 312 -9.74 -5.35 -6.59
C PHE A 312 -10.16 -6.81 -6.49
N TYR A 313 -11.47 -6.99 -6.45
CA TYR A 313 -12.11 -8.28 -6.53
C TYR A 313 -13.37 -8.19 -7.39
N ILE A 314 -13.79 -9.37 -7.80
CA ILE A 314 -14.92 -9.63 -8.67
C ILE A 314 -15.87 -10.49 -7.85
N LEU A 315 -17.04 -9.94 -7.57
CA LEU A 315 -18.15 -10.71 -7.04
C LEU A 315 -19.02 -11.12 -8.23
N VAL A 316 -19.14 -12.42 -8.45
CA VAL A 316 -20.06 -12.97 -9.44
C VAL A 316 -21.33 -13.41 -8.70
N GLU A 317 -22.48 -12.90 -9.12
CA GLU A 317 -23.78 -13.28 -8.58
C GLU A 317 -24.69 -13.76 -9.71
N ARG A 318 -25.51 -14.78 -9.45
CA ARG A 318 -26.60 -15.12 -10.37
C ARG A 318 -27.70 -14.07 -10.25
N ILE A 319 -28.19 -13.57 -11.38
CA ILE A 319 -29.38 -12.70 -11.38
C ILE A 319 -30.57 -13.54 -10.90
N LYS A 320 -31.09 -13.22 -9.71
CA LYS A 320 -32.32 -13.86 -9.21
C LYS A 320 -33.49 -13.43 -10.11
N GLN A 321 -34.21 -14.43 -10.65
CA GLN A 321 -35.51 -14.23 -11.28
C GLN A 321 -36.58 -14.02 -10.22
#